data_AF-A0A523EKK5-F1
#
_entry.id   AF-A0A523EKK5-F1
#
_cell.length_a   1.000
_cell.length_b   1.000
_cell.length_c   1.000
_cell.angle_alpha   90.00
_cell.angle_beta   90.00
_cell.angle_gamma   90.00
#
_symmetry.space_group_name_H-M   'P 1'
#
loop_
_entity.id
_entity.type
_entity.pdbx_description
1 polymer ?
#
loop_
_entity_poly.entity_id
_entity_poly.type
_entity_poly.pdbx_seq_one_letter_code
_entity_poly.pdbx_strand_id
1 'polypeptide(L)'
;MSRTISISEARARLPELARYLRRSPQRVVFIKHRDMEERLALVTEGRLRYLEALVAAAEQGADRAFKLAGSMSSTLTDDELEQALIGVKQDQTTRSSSKADEF
;
A
#
# COMPACT_ATOMS: atom_id res chain seq x y z
N MET A 1 7.88 -2.21 18.83
CA MET A 1 7.96 -0.80 19.30
C MET A 1 9.01 -0.07 18.49
N SER A 2 8.60 0.91 17.68
CA SER A 2 9.51 1.78 16.94
C SER A 2 10.10 2.82 17.89
N ARG A 3 11.41 3.02 17.85
CA ARG A 3 12.10 3.99 18.71
C ARG A 3 12.17 5.32 17.97
N THR A 4 11.66 6.37 18.59
CA THR A 4 11.70 7.73 18.04
C THR A 4 12.70 8.56 18.84
N ILE A 5 13.60 9.27 18.17
CA ILE A 5 14.64 10.12 18.78
C ILE A 5 14.74 11.48 18.09
N SER A 6 15.36 12.47 18.72
CA SER A 6 15.64 13.76 18.08
C SER A 6 16.84 13.68 17.14
N ILE A 7 16.95 14.58 16.15
CA ILE A 7 18.11 14.65 15.26
C ILE A 7 19.43 14.89 16.00
N SER A 8 19.43 15.74 17.03
CA SER A 8 20.63 16.01 17.83
C SER A 8 21.10 14.76 18.58
N GLU A 9 20.18 14.00 19.17
CA GLU A 9 20.49 12.72 19.82
C GLU A 9 20.95 11.66 18.81
N ALA A 10 20.31 11.60 17.64
CA ALA A 10 20.69 10.67 16.58
C ALA A 10 22.13 10.88 16.11
N ARG A 11 22.54 12.15 15.94
CA ARG A 11 23.91 12.52 15.56
C ARG A 11 24.92 12.12 16.64
N ALA A 12 24.62 12.41 17.91
CA ALA A 12 25.49 12.07 19.02
C ALA A 12 25.70 10.56 19.19
N ARG A 13 24.71 9.74 18.81
CA ARG A 13 24.69 8.29 19.05
C ARG A 13 24.78 7.45 17.78
N LEU A 14 25.21 8.03 16.67
CA LEU A 14 25.20 7.38 15.36
C LEU A 14 25.90 6.00 15.36
N PRO A 15 27.09 5.82 15.98
CA PRO A 15 27.75 4.52 16.05
C PRO A 15 26.96 3.47 16.86
N GLU A 16 26.28 3.89 17.93
CA GLU A 16 25.46 3.00 18.76
C GLU A 16 24.20 2.56 18.00
N LEU A 17 23.56 3.49 17.30
CA LEU A 17 22.40 3.22 16.47
C LEU A 17 22.75 2.27 15.32
N ALA A 18 23.91 2.46 14.69
CA ALA A 18 24.42 1.55 13.67
C ALA A 18 24.66 0.13 14.24
N ARG A 19 25.30 0.01 15.41
CA ARG A 19 25.50 -1.30 16.08
C ARG A 19 24.17 -1.96 16.44
N TYR A 20 23.21 -1.18 16.94
CA TYR A 20 21.87 -1.66 17.27
C TYR A 20 21.15 -2.20 16.03
N LEU A 21 21.12 -1.44 14.95
CA LEU A 21 20.52 -1.87 13.69
C LEU A 21 21.23 -3.08 13.08
N ARG A 22 22.56 -3.18 13.22
CA ARG A 22 23.31 -4.37 12.79
C ARG A 22 22.87 -5.64 13.53
N ARG A 23 22.58 -5.54 14.83
CA ARG A 23 22.08 -6.67 15.64
C ARG A 23 20.59 -6.96 15.42
N SER A 24 19.86 -6.04 14.82
CA SER A 24 18.42 -6.13 14.63
C SER A 24 18.01 -5.44 13.31
N PRO A 25 18.38 -6.02 12.16
CA PRO A 25 18.28 -5.37 10.84
C PRO A 25 16.84 -5.07 10.39
N GLN A 26 15.86 -5.73 11.02
CA GLN A 26 14.43 -5.54 10.73
C GLN A 26 13.84 -4.31 11.43
N ARG A 27 14.55 -3.71 12.40
CA ARG A 27 14.06 -2.55 13.14
C ARG A 27 14.34 -1.25 12.40
N VAL A 28 13.52 -0.26 12.72
CA VAL A 28 13.61 1.10 12.20
C VAL A 28 13.73 2.07 13.37
N VAL A 29 14.61 3.06 13.24
CA VAL A 29 14.72 4.18 14.17
C VAL A 29 14.19 5.42 13.47
N PHE A 30 13.16 6.05 14.04
CA PHE A 30 12.62 7.30 13.50
C PHE A 30 13.30 8.49 14.16
N ILE A 31 13.74 9.43 13.35
CA ILE A 31 14.44 10.63 13.77
C ILE A 31 13.52 11.81 13.47
N LYS A 32 13.17 12.56 14.52
CA LYS A 32 12.40 13.79 14.43
C LYS A 32 13.36 14.97 14.21
N HIS A 33 13.14 15.70 13.14
CA HIS A 33 13.71 17.04 12.95
C HIS A 33 12.72 18.08 13.50
N ARG A 34 13.22 19.24 13.94
CA ARG A 34 12.34 20.35 14.35
C ARG A 34 11.81 21.13 13.14
N ASP A 35 12.68 21.26 12.13
CA ASP A 35 12.44 22.11 10.95
C ASP A 35 12.01 21.34 9.69
N MET A 36 11.80 20.02 9.78
CA MET A 36 11.23 19.23 8.67
C MET A 36 9.87 18.71 9.09
N GLU A 37 8.89 18.79 8.20
CA GLU A 37 7.57 18.20 8.41
C GLU A 37 7.64 16.67 8.46
N GLU A 38 8.55 16.09 7.69
CA GLU A 38 8.73 14.64 7.60
C GLU A 38 9.75 14.09 8.60
N ARG A 39 9.49 12.86 9.04
CA ARG A 39 10.40 12.12 9.92
C ARG A 39 11.40 11.34 9.08
N LEU A 40 12.67 11.36 9.49
CA LEU A 40 13.70 10.55 8.86
C LEU A 40 13.68 9.13 9.45
N ALA A 41 13.92 8.11 8.63
CA ALA A 41 14.04 6.74 9.07
C ALA A 41 15.48 6.25 8.87
N LEU A 42 16.09 5.74 9.95
CA LEU A 42 17.38 5.08 9.88
C LEU A 42 17.17 3.55 9.84
N VAL A 43 17.70 2.92 8.80
CA VAL A 43 17.62 1.49 8.53
C VAL A 43 18.96 0.96 8.02
N THR A 44 19.10 -0.37 7.96
CA THR A 44 20.24 -1.00 7.27
C THR A 44 20.03 -0.98 5.76
N GLU A 45 21.11 -1.00 4.99
CA GLU A 45 21.05 -1.02 3.52
C GLU A 45 20.26 -2.22 2.98
N GLY A 46 20.48 -3.42 3.52
CA GLY A 46 19.72 -4.60 3.13
C GLY A 46 18.22 -4.46 3.41
N ARG A 47 17.84 -3.79 4.50
CA ARG A 47 16.44 -3.51 4.80
C ARG A 47 15.84 -2.47 3.86
N LEU A 48 16.60 -1.46 3.47
CA LEU A 48 16.17 -0.46 2.48
C LEU A 48 15.85 -1.15 1.14
N ARG A 49 16.80 -1.94 0.61
CA ARG A 49 16.60 -2.68 -0.66
C ARG A 49 15.39 -3.61 -0.62
N TYR A 50 15.14 -4.26 0.53
CA TYR A 50 13.95 -5.09 0.71
C TYR A 50 12.65 -4.28 0.63
N LEU A 51 12.60 -3.11 1.28
CA LEU A 51 11.42 -2.25 1.24
C LEU A 51 11.18 -1.69 -0.16
N GLU A 52 12.23 -1.28 -0.87
CA GLU A 52 12.16 -0.84 -2.27
C GLU A 52 11.60 -1.96 -3.17
N ALA A 53 12.06 -3.19 -2.99
CA ALA A 53 11.56 -4.33 -3.74
C ALA A 53 10.07 -4.61 -3.47
N LEU A 54 9.62 -4.45 -2.23
CA LEU A 54 8.19 -4.61 -1.88
C LEU A 54 7.32 -3.52 -2.52
N VAL A 55 7.78 -2.27 -2.52
CA VAL A 55 7.05 -1.17 -3.16
C VAL A 55 6.98 -1.39 -4.66
N ALA A 56 8.11 -1.71 -5.30
CA ALA A 56 8.14 -2.02 -6.73
C ALA A 56 7.21 -3.19 -7.10
N ALA A 57 7.16 -4.24 -6.27
CA ALA A 57 6.25 -5.36 -6.48
C ALA A 57 4.77 -4.98 -6.30
N ALA A 58 4.46 -4.09 -5.36
CA ALA A 58 3.11 -3.59 -5.14
C ALA A 58 2.63 -2.71 -6.31
N GLU A 59 3.50 -1.83 -6.81
CA GLU A 59 3.23 -1.00 -8.00
C GLU A 59 3.00 -1.86 -9.24
N GLN A 60 3.80 -2.92 -9.44
CA GLN A 60 3.62 -3.88 -10.54
C GLN A 60 2.37 -4.74 -10.39
N GLY A 61 1.86 -4.92 -9.16
CA GLY A 61 0.65 -5.68 -8.85
C GLY A 61 -0.63 -4.88 -9.04
N ALA A 62 -0.57 -3.55 -8.90
CA ALA A 62 -1.72 -2.67 -9.06
C ALA A 62 -2.30 -2.67 -10.49
N ASP A 63 -1.46 -2.98 -11.50
CA ASP A 63 -1.86 -3.12 -12.91
C ASP A 63 -2.29 -4.55 -13.31
N ARG A 64 -2.36 -5.50 -12.36
CA ARG A 64 -2.79 -6.86 -12.70
C ARG A 64 -4.31 -6.94 -12.75
N ALA A 65 -4.83 -6.89 -13.97
CA ALA A 65 -6.18 -7.28 -14.35
C ALA A 65 -6.69 -8.44 -13.47
N PHE A 66 -7.75 -8.16 -12.71
CA PHE A 66 -8.42 -9.11 -11.85
C PHE A 66 -8.81 -10.35 -12.66
N LYS A 67 -8.16 -11.50 -12.38
CA LYS A 67 -8.50 -12.79 -12.99
C LYS A 67 -9.43 -13.54 -12.05
N LEU A 68 -10.73 -13.45 -12.31
CA LEU A 68 -11.71 -14.40 -11.77
C LEU A 68 -11.39 -15.81 -12.29
N ALA A 69 -11.40 -16.78 -11.39
CA ALA A 69 -11.25 -18.20 -11.74
C ALA A 69 -12.45 -18.65 -12.60
N GLY A 70 -12.29 -18.55 -13.92
CA GLY A 70 -13.34 -18.84 -14.90
C GLY A 70 -13.28 -17.92 -16.12
N SER A 71 -12.18 -17.98 -16.88
CA SER A 71 -12.02 -17.47 -18.26
C SER A 71 -12.60 -16.08 -18.64
N MET A 72 -12.73 -15.15 -17.70
CA MET A 72 -12.98 -13.74 -18.00
C MET A 72 -11.86 -12.89 -17.41
N SER A 73 -11.04 -12.30 -18.29
CA SER A 73 -10.10 -11.25 -17.94
C SER A 73 -10.72 -9.91 -18.26
N SER A 74 -10.84 -9.03 -17.27
CA SER A 74 -11.28 -7.66 -17.47
C SER A 74 -10.09 -6.71 -17.31
N THR A 75 -9.97 -5.74 -18.19
CA THR A 75 -9.00 -4.63 -18.05
C THR A 75 -9.55 -3.49 -17.20
N LEU A 76 -10.75 -3.65 -16.64
CA LEU A 76 -11.35 -2.68 -15.74
C LEU A 76 -10.64 -2.71 -14.40
N THR A 77 -10.37 -1.52 -13.87
CA THR A 77 -9.96 -1.31 -12.49
C THR A 77 -11.08 -1.68 -11.52
N ASP A 78 -10.76 -1.86 -10.23
CA ASP A 78 -11.74 -2.25 -9.21
C ASP A 78 -12.92 -1.27 -9.13
N ASP A 79 -12.65 0.04 -9.22
CA ASP A 79 -13.66 1.09 -9.19
C ASP A 79 -14.56 1.05 -10.43
N GLU A 80 -13.99 0.79 -11.61
CA GLU A 80 -14.73 0.66 -12.87
C GLU A 80 -15.60 -0.61 -12.89
N LEU A 81 -15.12 -1.69 -12.27
CA LEU A 81 -15.88 -2.92 -12.11
C LEU A 81 -17.08 -2.71 -11.19
N GLU A 82 -16.91 -1.99 -10.07
CA GLU A 82 -18.01 -1.69 -9.14
C GLU A 82 -19.10 -0.85 -9.82
N GLN A 83 -18.72 0.18 -10.57
CA GLN A 83 -19.64 0.99 -11.37
C GLN A 83 -20.40 0.15 -12.41
N ALA A 84 -19.71 -0.73 -13.13
CA ALA A 84 -20.33 -1.62 -14.12
C ALA A 84 -21.34 -2.59 -13.48
N LEU A 85 -21.02 -3.14 -12.31
CA LEU A 85 -21.91 -4.03 -11.55
C LEU A 85 -23.16 -3.31 -11.04
N ILE A 86 -23.02 -2.06 -10.60
CA ILE A 86 -24.16 -1.21 -10.21
C ILE A 86 -25.07 -0.97 -11.42
N GLY A 87 -24.52 -0.68 -12.59
CA GLY A 87 -25.27 -0.52 -13.84
C GLY A 87 -26.08 -1.77 -14.22
N VAL A 88 -25.44 -2.95 -14.19
CA VAL A 88 -26.12 -4.23 -14.49
C VAL A 88 -27.27 -4.52 -13.51
N LYS A 89 -27.07 -4.20 -12.23
CA LYS A 89 -28.11 -4.37 -11.20
C LYS A 89 -29.31 -3.45 -11.45
N GLN A 90 -29.07 -2.20 -11.85
CA GLN A 90 -30.13 -1.25 -12.18
C GLN A 90 -30.91 -1.71 -13.43
N ASP A 91 -30.22 -2.13 -14.48
CA ASP A 91 -30.84 -2.63 -15.72
C ASP A 91 -31.71 -3.88 -15.50
N GLN A 92 -31.29 -4.78 -14.61
CA GLN A 92 -32.12 -5.93 -14.22
C GLN A 92 -33.39 -5.50 -13.48
N THR A 93 -33.28 -4.49 -12.60
CA THR A 93 -34.41 -3.99 -11.82
C THR A 93 -35.45 -3.34 -12.74
N THR A 94 -35.01 -2.55 -13.72
CA THR A 94 -35.89 -1.89 -14.71
C THR A 94 -36.55 -2.89 -15.67
N ARG A 95 -35.86 -3.96 -16.06
CA ARG A 95 -36.46 -5.04 -16.88
C ARG A 95 -37.44 -5.91 -16.10
N SER A 96 -37.25 -6.06 -14.79
CA SER A 96 -38.20 -6.79 -13.94
C SER A 96 -39.46 -5.97 -13.63
N SER A 97 -39.37 -4.64 -13.54
CA SER A 97 -40.55 -3.78 -13.34
C SER A 97 -41.39 -3.64 -14.60
N SER A 98 -40.79 -3.59 -15.79
CA SER A 98 -41.55 -3.48 -17.05
C SER A 98 -42.34 -4.74 -17.41
N LYS A 99 -41.97 -5.90 -16.87
CA LYS A 99 -42.70 -7.16 -17.04
C LYS A 99 -43.86 -7.35 -16.06
N ALA A 100 -43.94 -6.53 -15.01
CA ALA A 100 -44.97 -6.61 -13.97
C ALA A 100 -46.19 -5.72 -14.28
N ASP A 101 -46.07 -4.73 -15.18
CA ASP A 101 -47.16 -3.85 -15.62
C ASP A 101 -47.92 -4.37 -16.86
N GLU A 102 -47.56 -5.54 -17.41
CA GLU A 102 -48.22 -6.17 -18.57
C GLU A 102 -49.19 -7.32 -18.20
N PHE A 103 -49.52 -7.51 -16.93
CA PHE A 103 -50.52 -8.49 -16.46
C PHE A 103 -51.61 -7.87 -15.59
#